data_AF-A0A661SPJ9-F1
#
_entry.id   AF-A0A661SPJ9-F1
#
_cell.length_a   1.000
_cell.length_b   1.000
_cell.length_c   1.000
_cell.angle_alpha   90.00
_cell.angle_beta   90.00
_cell.angle_gamma   90.00
#
_symmetry.space_group_name_H-M   'P 1'
#
loop_
_entity.id
_entity.type
_entity.pdbx_description
1 polymer ?
#
loop_
_entity_poly.entity_id
_entity_poly.type
_entity_poly.pdbx_seq_one_letter_code
_entity_poly.pdbx_strand_id
1 'polypeptide(L)'
;GQLGESIRCVVSVSMLNEGWDANTVTHILGVRAFGTQLLCEQVIGRALRRQSYELNDDGLFDVEYADILGIPFDFTAKPVVVPPQPPRETVHVKADRPNRDHLEIRFPRVQGFRVEMPEERLTAEYNDDSVLELSPDLVGPSITKNQGIVGQGVDLNLEHLEDMRRSTLLLHITKRLLYTKWRDPGKEANMQLFGQLKRVVKKWLDNCLVCKGGTYPAQLMYQELADMACERITAGINRSMIDKKKPVRAILDPYNPVGSTIHVNFKTSKTSKTNRWETDSRKSHINWVILDSDWEAEFCRVAESHPLVISYVKNHNLGLEVPYTYGSGMRTYIPDFIVQTDDGNEDLLNLIVEIKGFRGEDAKVKKSAMENYWIPGVNRLKKYGRWAFAEFTGVYDIEAEFKKTLKV
;
A
#
# COMPACT_ATOMS: atom_id res chain seq x y z
N GLY A 1 -24.15 26.50 23.07
CA GLY A 1 -23.57 26.50 24.42
C GLY A 1 -24.53 25.97 25.47
N GLN A 2 -25.03 24.73 25.35
CA GLN A 2 -25.67 24.02 26.45
C GLN A 2 -24.66 23.07 27.14
N LEU A 3 -24.81 22.86 28.45
CA LEU A 3 -23.99 21.89 29.19
C LEU A 3 -24.17 20.49 28.56
N GLY A 4 -23.06 19.88 28.14
CA GLY A 4 -23.05 18.57 27.49
C GLY A 4 -23.13 18.58 25.96
N GLU A 5 -23.21 19.74 25.30
CA GLU A 5 -23.28 19.81 23.83
C GLU A 5 -22.04 19.26 23.11
N SER A 6 -20.90 19.18 23.80
CA SER A 6 -19.65 18.60 23.32
C SER A 6 -19.61 17.07 23.44
N ILE A 7 -20.56 16.47 24.18
CA ILE A 7 -20.60 15.03 24.43
C ILE A 7 -21.32 14.34 23.25
N ARG A 8 -20.56 13.60 22.44
CA ARG A 8 -21.09 12.95 21.22
C ARG A 8 -21.74 11.59 21.48
N CYS A 9 -21.43 10.93 22.59
CA CYS A 9 -21.96 9.62 22.95
C CYS A 9 -21.91 9.39 24.47
N VAL A 10 -22.93 8.74 25.03
CA VAL A 10 -22.96 8.30 26.43
C VAL A 10 -23.10 6.78 26.42
N VAL A 11 -22.13 6.09 27.03
CA VAL A 11 -22.17 4.62 27.19
C VAL A 11 -22.47 4.33 28.65
N SER A 12 -23.65 3.79 28.92
CA SER A 12 -24.05 3.35 30.26
C SER A 12 -23.79 1.86 30.42
N VAL A 13 -22.99 1.49 31.42
CA VAL A 13 -22.61 0.10 31.68
C VAL A 13 -23.10 -0.28 33.07
N SER A 14 -23.87 -1.36 33.17
CA SER A 14 -24.47 -1.80 34.45
C SER A 14 -23.60 -2.81 35.20
N MET A 15 -22.68 -3.48 34.50
CA MET A 15 -21.76 -4.47 35.08
C MET A 15 -20.32 -4.27 34.58
N LEU A 16 -19.33 -4.43 35.47
CA LEU A 16 -17.91 -4.30 35.11
C LEU A 16 -17.43 -5.35 34.08
N ASN A 17 -18.18 -6.43 33.87
CA ASN A 17 -17.81 -7.51 32.97
C ASN A 17 -18.22 -7.24 31.50
N GLU A 18 -18.95 -6.15 31.26
CA GLU A 18 -19.32 -5.73 29.91
C GLU A 18 -18.15 -4.98 29.28
N GLY A 19 -17.55 -5.60 28.27
CA GLY A 19 -16.46 -5.03 27.48
C GLY A 19 -16.98 -4.02 26.48
N TRP A 20 -16.38 -2.83 26.46
CA TRP A 20 -16.57 -1.84 25.42
C TRP A 20 -15.19 -1.39 24.89
N ASP A 21 -15.12 -1.27 23.56
CA ASP A 21 -13.91 -0.87 22.84
C ASP A 21 -14.06 0.58 22.37
N ALA A 22 -13.90 1.51 23.31
CA ALA A 22 -13.77 2.93 23.00
C ALA A 22 -12.44 3.44 23.56
N ASN A 23 -11.79 4.27 22.76
CA ASN A 23 -10.49 4.85 23.10
C ASN A 23 -10.63 6.32 23.54
N THR A 24 -11.82 6.90 23.43
CA THR A 24 -12.10 8.33 23.65
C THR A 24 -12.89 8.58 24.93
N VAL A 25 -12.44 8.01 26.05
CA VAL A 25 -13.11 8.22 27.33
C VAL A 25 -12.58 9.47 27.98
N THR A 26 -13.43 10.50 28.05
CA THR A 26 -13.09 11.79 28.66
C THR A 26 -13.70 11.95 30.05
N HIS A 27 -14.81 11.27 30.33
CA HIS A 27 -15.53 11.37 31.60
C HIS A 27 -15.99 10.00 32.07
N ILE A 28 -15.84 9.71 33.36
CA ILE A 28 -16.41 8.55 34.03
C ILE A 28 -17.25 9.04 35.20
N LEU A 29 -18.54 8.68 35.20
CA LEU A 29 -19.45 9.00 36.30
C LEU A 29 -19.82 7.73 37.07
N GLY A 30 -19.37 7.67 38.31
CA GLY A 30 -19.79 6.69 39.30
C GLY A 30 -21.20 6.97 39.79
N VAL A 31 -22.19 6.19 39.34
CA VAL A 31 -23.60 6.33 39.74
C VAL A 31 -23.99 5.51 40.99
N ARG A 32 -23.05 4.73 41.55
CA ARG A 32 -23.24 3.93 42.78
C ARG A 32 -22.04 4.11 43.71
N ALA A 33 -22.26 3.91 45.01
CA ALA A 33 -21.19 3.95 45.99
C ALA A 33 -20.19 2.79 45.76
N PHE A 34 -18.91 3.13 45.69
CA PHE A 34 -17.82 2.15 45.55
C PHE A 34 -17.44 1.63 46.94
N GLY A 35 -17.72 0.35 47.19
CA GLY A 35 -17.51 -0.27 48.50
C GLY A 35 -16.10 -0.82 48.74
N THR A 36 -15.23 -0.85 47.71
CA THR A 36 -13.87 -1.40 47.82
C THR A 36 -12.88 -0.62 46.95
N GLN A 37 -11.61 -0.59 47.38
CA GLN A 37 -10.52 0.06 46.66
C GLN A 37 -10.27 -0.56 45.27
N LEU A 38 -10.38 -1.89 45.16
CA LEU A 38 -10.19 -2.62 43.90
C LEU A 38 -11.17 -2.14 42.81
N LEU A 39 -12.41 -1.83 43.18
CA LEU A 39 -13.41 -1.33 42.23
C LEU A 39 -13.07 0.08 41.76
N CYS A 40 -12.51 0.94 42.63
CA CYS A 40 -12.05 2.28 42.25
C CYS A 40 -10.90 2.20 41.23
N GLU A 41 -9.89 1.37 41.49
CA GLU A 41 -8.74 1.17 40.60
C GLU A 41 -9.16 0.61 39.23
N GLN A 42 -10.06 -0.36 39.21
CA GLN A 42 -10.61 -0.93 37.97
C GLN A 42 -11.37 0.10 37.14
N VAL A 43 -12.05 1.06 37.78
CA VAL A 43 -12.76 2.13 37.08
C VAL A 43 -11.79 3.17 36.53
N ILE A 44 -10.76 3.55 37.30
CA ILE A 44 -9.70 4.45 36.82
C ILE A 44 -8.95 3.83 35.63
N GLY A 45 -8.64 2.54 35.68
CA GLY A 45 -7.96 1.83 34.60
C GLY A 45 -8.68 1.90 33.25
N ARG A 46 -10.00 2.15 33.24
CA ARG A 46 -10.77 2.33 32.00
C ARG A 46 -10.50 3.67 31.31
N ALA A 47 -10.05 4.67 32.05
CA ALA A 47 -9.66 5.97 31.52
C ALA A 47 -8.21 6.02 30.99
N LEU A 48 -7.38 5.00 31.26
CA LEU A 48 -5.96 4.97 30.88
C LEU A 48 -5.69 4.61 29.41
N ARG A 49 -6.71 4.73 28.54
CA ARG A 49 -6.57 4.49 27.10
C ARG A 49 -6.33 5.82 26.40
N ARG A 50 -5.29 5.89 25.58
CA ARG A 50 -4.98 7.08 24.78
C ARG A 50 -5.96 7.22 23.62
N GLN A 51 -6.39 8.44 23.38
CA GLN A 51 -7.18 8.86 22.24
C GLN A 51 -6.31 8.96 20.99
N SER A 52 -5.08 9.46 21.13
CA SER A 52 -4.14 9.64 20.03
C SER A 52 -2.74 9.08 20.35
N TYR A 53 -2.14 8.50 19.32
CA TYR A 53 -0.74 8.09 19.27
C TYR A 53 0.07 8.97 18.30
N GLU A 54 -0.44 10.13 17.93
CA GLU A 54 0.36 11.12 17.20
C GLU A 54 1.33 11.79 18.16
N LEU A 55 2.57 11.98 17.71
CA LEU A 55 3.58 12.75 18.43
C LEU A 55 3.38 14.24 18.15
N ASN A 56 3.61 15.07 19.17
CA ASN A 56 3.69 16.50 19.02
C ASN A 56 5.02 16.92 18.38
N ASP A 57 5.20 18.23 18.16
CA ASP A 57 6.39 18.77 17.49
C ASP A 57 7.71 18.48 18.24
N ASP A 58 7.65 18.13 19.53
CA ASP A 58 8.80 17.72 20.35
C ASP A 58 9.07 16.19 20.29
N GLY A 59 8.33 15.45 19.48
CA GLY A 59 8.44 14.00 19.37
C GLY A 59 7.91 13.25 20.60
N LEU A 60 7.06 13.89 21.40
CA LEU A 60 6.45 13.33 22.60
C LEU A 60 4.95 13.13 22.39
N PHE A 61 4.34 12.23 23.15
CA PHE A 61 2.89 12.15 23.17
C PHE A 61 2.31 13.23 24.07
N ASP A 62 1.25 13.91 23.60
CA ASP A 62 0.55 14.89 24.42
C ASP A 62 -0.08 14.23 25.66
N VAL A 63 -0.17 14.99 26.75
CA VAL A 63 -0.83 14.53 27.97
C VAL A 63 -2.33 14.58 27.76
N GLU A 64 -3.00 13.46 28.00
CA GLU A 64 -4.45 13.33 27.93
C GLU A 64 -5.01 13.14 29.35
N TYR A 65 -6.18 13.69 29.60
CA TYR A 65 -6.83 13.66 30.91
C TYR A 65 -8.25 13.13 30.78
N ALA A 66 -8.72 12.48 31.84
CA ALA A 66 -10.09 12.03 31.97
C ALA A 66 -10.64 12.44 33.34
N ASP A 67 -11.85 13.00 33.34
CA ASP A 67 -12.53 13.44 34.53
C ASP A 67 -13.29 12.27 35.16
N ILE A 68 -13.06 12.01 36.43
CA ILE A 68 -13.69 10.92 37.16
C ILE A 68 -14.50 11.50 38.31
N LEU A 69 -15.80 11.21 38.32
CA LEU A 69 -16.78 11.80 39.21
C LEU A 69 -17.47 10.71 40.04
N GLY A 70 -17.77 10.99 41.31
CA GLY A 70 -18.54 10.06 42.16
C GLY A 70 -17.75 8.90 42.79
N ILE A 71 -16.42 8.96 42.76
CA ILE A 71 -15.51 8.00 43.41
C ILE A 71 -14.80 8.70 44.59
N PRO A 72 -14.73 8.10 45.79
CA PRO A 72 -13.98 8.67 46.91
C PRO A 72 -12.47 8.63 46.63
N PHE A 73 -11.86 9.81 46.46
CA PHE A 73 -10.45 10.00 46.12
C PHE A 73 -9.59 10.25 47.36
N ASP A 74 -9.43 9.26 48.22
CA ASP A 74 -8.46 9.35 49.34
C ASP A 74 -7.04 8.88 48.93
N PHE A 75 -6.79 8.58 47.65
CA PHE A 75 -5.55 7.90 47.22
C PHE A 75 -4.75 8.58 46.09
N THR A 76 -5.25 9.62 45.40
CA THR A 76 -4.54 10.22 44.25
C THR A 76 -4.41 11.74 44.31
N ALA A 77 -3.38 12.24 43.61
CA ALA A 77 -2.94 13.64 43.57
C ALA A 77 -4.06 14.67 43.33
N LYS A 78 -3.79 15.92 43.73
CA LYS A 78 -4.72 17.05 43.61
C LYS A 78 -5.29 17.16 42.17
N PRO A 79 -6.59 17.51 42.01
CA PRO A 79 -7.18 17.75 40.71
C PRO A 79 -6.36 18.77 39.92
N VAL A 80 -5.92 18.38 38.73
CA VAL A 80 -5.27 19.29 37.78
C VAL A 80 -6.35 19.83 36.86
N VAL A 81 -6.66 21.12 36.96
CA VAL A 81 -7.60 21.77 36.05
C VAL A 81 -6.88 21.97 34.72
N VAL A 82 -7.34 21.28 33.69
CA VAL A 82 -6.76 21.36 32.34
C VAL A 82 -7.66 22.26 31.49
N PRO A 83 -7.12 23.35 30.93
CA PRO A 83 -7.89 24.16 30.00
C PRO A 83 -8.28 23.30 28.78
N PRO A 84 -9.52 23.42 28.26
CA PRO A 84 -9.94 22.67 27.09
C PRO A 84 -8.97 22.95 25.94
N GLN A 85 -8.42 21.90 25.34
CA GLN A 85 -7.52 22.08 24.21
C GLN A 85 -8.28 22.73 23.05
N PRO A 86 -7.71 23.75 22.41
CA PRO A 86 -8.33 24.35 21.24
C PRO A 86 -8.54 23.26 20.18
N PRO A 87 -9.65 23.31 19.42
CA PRO A 87 -9.86 22.38 18.33
C PRO A 87 -8.65 22.47 17.39
N ARG A 88 -8.15 21.31 16.96
CA ARG A 88 -7.02 21.25 16.03
C ARG A 88 -7.34 22.13 14.83
N GLU A 89 -6.37 22.96 14.46
CA GLU A 89 -6.47 23.74 13.23
C GLU A 89 -6.74 22.77 12.07
N THR A 90 -7.53 23.19 11.10
CA THR A 90 -7.80 22.36 9.92
C THR A 90 -7.36 23.10 8.68
N VAL A 91 -6.68 22.39 7.79
CA VAL A 91 -6.32 22.92 6.47
C VAL A 91 -7.29 22.38 5.45
N HIS A 92 -7.70 23.27 4.55
CA HIS A 92 -8.51 22.90 3.39
C HIS A 92 -7.59 22.61 2.21
N VAL A 93 -7.48 21.33 1.87
CA VAL A 93 -6.79 20.85 0.68
C VAL A 93 -7.78 20.83 -0.47
N LYS A 94 -7.48 21.56 -1.55
CA LYS A 94 -8.37 21.70 -2.69
C LYS A 94 -7.61 21.99 -3.98
N ALA A 95 -8.25 21.67 -5.10
CA ALA A 95 -7.96 22.29 -6.38
C ALA A 95 -8.21 23.82 -6.29
N ASP A 96 -7.20 24.63 -6.64
CA ASP A 96 -7.30 26.09 -6.62
C ASP A 96 -7.87 26.61 -7.94
N ARG A 97 -9.17 26.90 -7.93
CA ARG A 97 -9.94 27.25 -9.12
C ARG A 97 -10.50 28.67 -9.03
N PRO A 98 -10.55 29.40 -10.16
CA PRO A 98 -10.11 29.01 -11.50
C PRO A 98 -8.61 29.25 -11.76
N ASN A 99 -7.87 29.79 -10.78
CA ASN A 99 -6.52 30.32 -10.97
C ASN A 99 -5.50 29.29 -11.48
N ARG A 100 -5.64 28.01 -11.08
CA ARG A 100 -4.69 26.94 -11.41
C ARG A 100 -5.30 25.85 -12.30
N ASP A 101 -6.41 26.10 -12.99
CA ASP A 101 -7.09 25.11 -13.85
C ASP A 101 -6.21 24.61 -15.01
N HIS A 102 -5.27 25.44 -15.48
CA HIS A 102 -4.29 25.07 -16.51
C HIS A 102 -3.27 24.00 -16.05
N LEU A 103 -3.21 23.70 -14.74
CA LEU A 103 -2.37 22.65 -14.15
C LEU A 103 -3.15 21.36 -13.87
N GLU A 104 -4.41 21.25 -14.32
CA GLU A 104 -5.25 20.08 -14.09
C GLU A 104 -4.63 18.81 -14.71
N ILE A 105 -4.29 17.84 -13.85
CA ILE A 105 -3.91 16.49 -14.27
C ILE A 105 -5.16 15.61 -14.33
N ARG A 106 -5.34 14.92 -15.46
CA ARG A 106 -6.36 13.90 -15.70
C ARG A 106 -5.69 12.54 -15.90
N PHE A 107 -6.26 11.49 -15.33
CA PHE A 107 -5.65 10.15 -15.36
C PHE A 107 -6.70 9.06 -15.53
N PRO A 108 -6.35 7.91 -16.13
CA PRO A 108 -7.31 6.81 -16.29
C PRO A 108 -7.55 6.08 -14.97
N ARG A 109 -8.81 5.70 -14.71
CA ARG A 109 -9.16 4.84 -13.57
C ARG A 109 -9.24 3.39 -14.05
N VAL A 110 -8.26 2.58 -13.68
CA VAL A 110 -8.11 1.18 -14.12
C VAL A 110 -8.65 0.25 -13.04
N GLN A 111 -9.61 -0.61 -13.37
CA GLN A 111 -10.17 -1.61 -12.46
C GLN A 111 -9.52 -2.99 -12.61
N GLY A 112 -8.83 -3.25 -13.73
CA GLY A 112 -8.14 -4.51 -13.93
C GLY A 112 -7.48 -4.63 -15.29
N PHE A 113 -7.01 -5.84 -15.59
CA PHE A 113 -6.25 -6.12 -16.80
C PHE A 113 -6.74 -7.40 -17.46
N ARG A 114 -6.71 -7.43 -18.80
CA ARG A 114 -6.78 -8.67 -19.59
C ARG A 114 -5.47 -8.87 -20.31
N VAL A 115 -4.86 -10.02 -20.06
CA VAL A 115 -3.70 -10.49 -20.83
C VAL A 115 -4.24 -11.36 -21.95
N GLU A 116 -4.01 -10.97 -23.19
CA GLU A 116 -4.34 -11.78 -24.35
C GLU A 116 -3.34 -12.95 -24.44
N MET A 117 -3.84 -14.19 -24.53
CA MET A 117 -2.97 -15.34 -24.65
C MET A 117 -2.26 -15.33 -26.00
N PRO A 118 -0.93 -15.56 -26.06
CA PRO A 118 -0.21 -15.59 -27.31
C PRO A 118 -0.51 -16.90 -28.08
N GLU A 119 -0.66 -16.77 -29.39
CA GLU A 119 -0.73 -17.91 -30.33
C GLU A 119 0.66 -18.54 -30.63
N GLU A 120 1.74 -17.90 -30.17
CA GLU A 120 3.14 -18.27 -30.44
C GLU A 120 3.87 -18.86 -29.21
N ARG A 121 5.12 -19.26 -29.42
CA ARG A 121 6.00 -19.82 -28.38
C ARG A 121 6.22 -18.83 -27.21
N LEU A 122 5.86 -19.27 -26.01
CA LEU A 122 6.08 -18.53 -24.76
C LEU A 122 7.57 -18.39 -24.44
N THR A 123 7.99 -17.15 -24.16
CA THR A 123 9.32 -16.77 -23.66
C THR A 123 9.17 -15.98 -22.36
N ALA A 124 10.27 -15.80 -21.62
CA ALA A 124 10.29 -14.95 -20.44
C ALA A 124 11.64 -14.27 -20.24
N GLU A 125 11.57 -13.02 -19.80
CA GLU A 125 12.70 -12.14 -19.47
C GLU A 125 12.67 -11.80 -17.99
N TYR A 126 13.73 -12.22 -17.30
CA TYR A 126 13.88 -12.03 -15.87
C TYR A 126 14.94 -10.97 -15.62
N ASN A 127 14.65 -10.12 -14.64
CA ASN A 127 15.50 -9.05 -14.13
C ASN A 127 15.62 -9.20 -12.60
N ASP A 128 16.25 -8.24 -11.94
CA ASP A 128 16.47 -8.27 -10.49
C ASP A 128 15.15 -8.38 -9.70
N ASP A 129 14.09 -7.75 -10.19
CA ASP A 129 12.76 -7.80 -9.55
C ASP A 129 12.05 -9.15 -9.75
N SER A 130 12.57 -10.00 -10.64
CA SER A 130 12.09 -11.36 -10.83
C SER A 130 12.63 -12.31 -9.74
N VAL A 131 13.63 -11.89 -8.96
CA VAL A 131 14.24 -12.69 -7.89
C VAL A 131 13.32 -12.75 -6.67
N LEU A 132 12.94 -13.97 -6.27
CA LEU A 132 12.27 -14.26 -5.01
C LEU A 132 13.30 -14.77 -4.00
N GLU A 133 13.50 -14.00 -2.93
CA GLU A 133 14.36 -14.37 -1.82
C GLU A 133 13.53 -15.04 -0.72
N LEU A 134 13.73 -16.33 -0.52
CA LEU A 134 13.18 -17.04 0.63
C LEU A 134 14.07 -16.76 1.84
N SER A 135 13.52 -16.07 2.83
CA SER A 135 14.13 -15.83 4.13
C SER A 135 13.22 -16.33 5.25
N PRO A 136 13.73 -16.56 6.48
CA PRO A 136 12.88 -16.88 7.63
C PRO A 136 11.78 -15.85 7.86
N ASP A 137 12.05 -14.56 7.60
CA ASP A 137 11.05 -13.50 7.72
C ASP A 137 9.91 -13.64 6.71
N LEU A 138 10.21 -14.09 5.48
CA LEU A 138 9.20 -14.29 4.45
C LEU A 138 8.42 -15.60 4.63
N VAL A 139 9.11 -16.68 4.98
CA VAL A 139 8.48 -18.00 5.16
C VAL A 139 7.68 -18.05 6.47
N GLY A 140 7.98 -17.17 7.42
CA GLY A 140 7.43 -17.19 8.76
C GLY A 140 8.09 -18.26 9.63
N PRO A 141 7.64 -18.43 10.89
CA PRO A 141 8.16 -19.49 11.75
C PRO A 141 7.85 -20.85 11.11
N SER A 142 8.89 -21.48 10.58
CA SER A 142 8.92 -22.88 10.11
C SER A 142 8.59 -23.91 11.22
N ILE A 143 8.17 -23.47 12.41
CA ILE A 143 7.84 -24.35 13.54
C ILE A 143 6.63 -23.75 14.27
N THR A 144 5.44 -24.08 13.81
CA THR A 144 4.21 -23.89 14.60
C THR A 144 3.83 -25.25 15.18
N LYS A 145 4.22 -25.52 16.43
CA LYS A 145 3.68 -26.67 17.19
C LYS A 145 2.24 -26.34 17.58
N ASN A 146 1.29 -26.63 16.70
CA ASN A 146 -0.12 -26.68 17.06
C ASN A 146 -0.38 -27.93 17.91
N GLN A 147 -0.27 -27.82 19.23
CA GLN A 147 -0.89 -28.80 20.13
C GLN A 147 -2.35 -28.39 20.35
N GLY A 148 -3.26 -29.01 19.61
CA GLY A 148 -4.69 -28.81 19.76
C GLY A 148 -5.50 -30.04 19.36
N ILE A 149 -5.93 -30.78 20.39
CA ILE A 149 -7.13 -31.62 20.51
C ILE A 149 -7.33 -32.75 19.47
N VAL A 150 -7.54 -33.95 20.03
CA VAL A 150 -7.80 -35.24 19.37
C VAL A 150 -8.69 -35.14 18.12
N GLY A 151 -8.15 -35.55 16.96
CA GLY A 151 -8.92 -35.89 15.76
C GLY A 151 -8.45 -35.18 14.49
N GLN A 152 -7.46 -35.78 13.80
CA GLN A 152 -6.92 -35.38 12.48
C GLN A 152 -6.39 -33.94 12.38
N GLY A 153 -5.23 -33.69 12.97
CA GLY A 153 -4.32 -32.66 12.48
C GLY A 153 -3.63 -33.13 11.19
N VAL A 154 -3.68 -32.33 10.13
CA VAL A 154 -2.76 -32.50 8.99
C VAL A 154 -1.41 -31.95 9.45
N ASP A 155 -0.50 -32.85 9.84
CA ASP A 155 0.89 -32.50 10.09
C ASP A 155 1.55 -32.09 8.77
N LEU A 156 1.60 -30.79 8.48
CA LEU A 156 2.53 -30.23 7.49
C LEU A 156 3.93 -30.17 8.12
N ASN A 157 4.52 -31.33 8.42
CA ASN A 157 5.87 -31.41 8.95
C ASN A 157 6.88 -31.05 7.86
N LEU A 158 7.55 -29.91 8.03
CA LEU A 158 8.60 -29.35 7.17
C LEU A 158 9.77 -30.28 6.91
N GLU A 159 10.04 -31.24 7.80
CA GLU A 159 11.16 -32.18 7.67
C GLU A 159 11.06 -33.08 6.42
N HIS A 160 9.88 -33.26 5.81
CA HIS A 160 9.70 -34.10 4.62
C HIS A 160 9.88 -33.36 3.28
N LEU A 161 10.05 -32.04 3.29
CA LEU A 161 10.18 -31.25 2.06
C LEU A 161 11.63 -31.10 1.59
N GLU A 162 12.62 -31.21 2.47
CA GLU A 162 14.04 -31.01 2.11
C GLU A 162 14.54 -32.05 1.10
N ASP A 163 14.12 -33.31 1.23
CA ASP A 163 14.47 -34.40 0.29
C ASP A 163 13.66 -34.37 -1.02
N MET A 164 12.84 -33.34 -1.25
CA MET A 164 12.00 -33.26 -2.44
C MET A 164 12.84 -33.08 -3.71
N ARG A 165 12.59 -33.95 -4.69
CA ARG A 165 13.20 -33.82 -6.02
C ARG A 165 12.80 -32.51 -6.68
N ARG A 166 13.79 -31.78 -7.21
CA ARG A 166 13.61 -30.55 -8.01
C ARG A 166 12.59 -30.71 -9.15
N SER A 167 12.49 -31.89 -9.74
CA SER A 167 11.48 -32.20 -10.77
C SER A 167 10.04 -32.12 -10.26
N THR A 168 9.80 -32.55 -9.01
CA THR A 168 8.49 -32.49 -8.35
C THR A 168 8.10 -31.04 -8.11
N LEU A 169 9.02 -30.23 -7.58
CA LEU A 169 8.83 -28.81 -7.38
C LEU A 169 8.53 -28.08 -8.70
N LEU A 170 9.32 -28.35 -9.74
CA LEU A 170 9.11 -27.80 -11.08
C LEU A 170 7.71 -28.12 -11.61
N LEU A 171 7.26 -29.37 -11.48
CA LEU A 171 5.92 -29.77 -11.91
C LEU A 171 4.82 -29.09 -11.08
N HIS A 172 5.02 -28.98 -9.76
CA HIS A 172 4.08 -28.31 -8.86
C HIS A 172 3.88 -26.84 -9.24
N ILE A 173 4.97 -26.07 -9.37
CA ILE A 173 4.91 -24.65 -9.75
C ILE A 173 4.34 -24.49 -11.16
N THR A 174 4.73 -25.36 -12.10
CA THR A 174 4.18 -25.31 -13.47
C THR A 174 2.67 -25.55 -13.49
N LYS A 175 2.19 -26.56 -12.74
CA LYS A 175 0.77 -26.85 -12.61
C LYS A 175 0.05 -25.65 -11.99
N ARG A 176 0.58 -25.12 -10.88
CA ARG A 176 -0.02 -23.96 -10.22
C ARG A 176 -0.13 -22.77 -11.17
N LEU A 177 0.96 -22.39 -11.82
CA LEU A 177 1.01 -21.31 -12.81
C LEU A 177 -0.04 -21.48 -13.92
N LEU A 178 -0.17 -22.71 -14.45
CA LEU A 178 -1.15 -23.02 -15.48
C LEU A 178 -2.59 -22.81 -14.98
N TYR A 179 -2.92 -23.35 -13.81
CA TYR A 179 -4.30 -23.32 -13.30
C TYR A 179 -4.72 -21.96 -12.72
N THR A 180 -3.78 -21.17 -12.19
CA THR A 180 -4.08 -19.89 -11.53
C THR A 180 -3.93 -18.67 -12.44
N LYS A 181 -2.94 -18.66 -13.34
CA LYS A 181 -2.64 -17.48 -14.18
C LYS A 181 -2.94 -17.68 -15.68
N TRP A 182 -2.90 -18.93 -16.17
CA TRP A 182 -3.01 -19.25 -17.62
C TRP A 182 -4.21 -20.13 -17.97
N ARG A 183 -5.23 -20.16 -17.11
CA ARG A 183 -6.51 -20.82 -17.36
C ARG A 183 -7.57 -19.78 -17.65
N ASP A 184 -8.27 -19.93 -18.76
CA ASP A 184 -9.45 -19.12 -19.06
C ASP A 184 -10.51 -19.30 -17.97
N PRO A 185 -11.14 -18.23 -17.46
CA PRO A 185 -12.22 -18.33 -16.48
C PRO A 185 -13.32 -19.27 -16.95
N GLY A 186 -13.64 -20.28 -16.14
CA GLY A 186 -14.69 -21.27 -16.43
C GLY A 186 -14.32 -22.34 -17.46
N LYS A 187 -13.08 -22.38 -17.97
CA LYS A 187 -12.60 -23.44 -18.87
C LYS A 187 -11.58 -24.35 -18.20
N GLU A 188 -11.36 -25.51 -18.81
CA GLU A 188 -10.26 -26.40 -18.48
C GLU A 188 -8.89 -25.79 -18.82
N ALA A 189 -7.87 -26.20 -18.09
CA ALA A 189 -6.50 -25.74 -18.31
C ALA A 189 -5.96 -26.25 -19.66
N ASN A 190 -5.40 -25.36 -20.48
CA ASN A 190 -4.82 -25.75 -21.76
C ASN A 190 -3.47 -26.48 -21.55
N MET A 191 -3.52 -27.82 -21.58
CA MET A 191 -2.34 -28.67 -21.39
C MET A 191 -1.25 -28.49 -22.45
N GLN A 192 -1.56 -27.93 -23.63
CA GLN A 192 -0.56 -27.61 -24.66
C GLN A 192 0.45 -26.56 -24.17
N LEU A 193 0.03 -25.67 -23.26
CA LEU A 193 0.90 -24.66 -22.67
C LEU A 193 1.86 -25.25 -21.63
N PHE A 194 1.55 -26.40 -21.05
CA PHE A 194 2.29 -26.97 -19.91
C PHE A 194 3.78 -27.15 -20.23
N GLY A 195 4.10 -27.69 -21.42
CA GLY A 195 5.49 -27.91 -21.83
C GLY A 195 6.29 -26.60 -21.99
N GLN A 196 5.63 -25.54 -22.45
CA GLN A 196 6.24 -24.23 -22.62
C GLN A 196 6.43 -23.53 -21.26
N LEU A 197 5.39 -23.54 -20.41
CA LEU A 197 5.44 -23.01 -19.05
C LEU A 197 6.51 -23.73 -18.23
N LYS A 198 6.62 -25.06 -18.33
CA LYS A 198 7.67 -25.84 -17.64
C LYS A 198 9.07 -25.35 -17.98
N ARG A 199 9.34 -25.00 -19.24
CA ARG A 199 10.64 -24.46 -19.67
C ARG A 199 10.93 -23.10 -19.03
N VAL A 200 9.91 -22.25 -18.98
CA VAL A 200 9.98 -20.91 -18.38
C VAL A 200 10.17 -20.99 -16.86
N VAL A 201 9.37 -21.81 -16.17
CA VAL A 201 9.47 -22.06 -14.72
C VAL A 201 10.84 -22.63 -14.37
N LYS A 202 11.37 -23.56 -15.17
CA LYS A 202 12.74 -24.10 -14.97
C LYS A 202 13.77 -22.97 -15.02
N LYS A 203 13.73 -22.13 -16.06
CA LYS A 203 14.64 -20.98 -16.18
C LYS A 203 14.56 -20.05 -14.97
N TRP A 204 13.37 -19.82 -14.42
CA TRP A 204 13.18 -19.01 -13.22
C TRP A 204 13.75 -19.69 -11.97
N LEU A 205 13.44 -20.97 -11.72
CA LEU A 205 13.99 -21.72 -10.58
C LEU A 205 15.52 -21.79 -10.60
N ASP A 206 16.11 -21.82 -11.81
CA ASP A 206 17.55 -21.90 -11.98
C ASP A 206 18.27 -20.56 -11.71
N ASN A 207 17.62 -19.41 -11.94
CA ASN A 207 18.28 -18.10 -11.95
C ASN A 207 17.69 -17.05 -11.00
N CYS A 208 16.47 -17.26 -10.48
CA CYS A 208 15.69 -16.23 -9.77
C CYS A 208 15.18 -16.69 -8.40
N LEU A 209 15.45 -17.92 -7.98
CA LEU A 209 15.14 -18.36 -6.63
C LEU A 209 16.41 -18.30 -5.77
N VAL A 210 16.37 -17.50 -4.71
CA VAL A 210 17.47 -17.38 -3.74
C VAL A 210 16.96 -17.81 -2.38
N CYS A 211 17.70 -18.68 -1.70
CA CYS A 211 17.38 -19.14 -0.36
C CYS A 211 18.44 -18.63 0.62
N LYS A 212 18.01 -17.95 1.69
CA LYS A 212 18.86 -17.44 2.78
C LYS A 212 18.36 -17.91 4.15
N GLY A 213 19.26 -17.99 5.12
CA GLY A 213 18.90 -18.29 6.52
C GLY A 213 18.33 -19.69 6.74
N GLY A 214 18.85 -20.70 6.02
CA GLY A 214 18.41 -22.10 6.14
C GLY A 214 17.10 -22.43 5.41
N THR A 215 16.54 -21.48 4.64
CA THR A 215 15.43 -21.76 3.72
C THR A 215 15.90 -22.65 2.56
N TYR A 216 14.94 -23.30 1.90
CA TYR A 216 15.22 -24.21 0.79
C TYR A 216 14.08 -24.23 -0.23
N PRO A 217 14.35 -24.59 -1.51
CA PRO A 217 13.39 -24.42 -2.60
C PRO A 217 12.04 -25.11 -2.42
N ALA A 218 12.00 -26.26 -1.74
CA ALA A 218 10.77 -27.01 -1.52
C ALA A 218 9.76 -26.28 -0.62
N GLN A 219 10.15 -25.20 0.06
CA GLN A 219 9.20 -24.29 0.71
C GLN A 219 8.26 -23.61 -0.30
N LEU A 220 8.60 -23.53 -1.59
CA LEU A 220 7.63 -23.12 -2.62
C LEU A 220 6.48 -24.12 -2.83
N MET A 221 6.42 -25.23 -2.08
CA MET A 221 5.21 -26.06 -1.99
C MET A 221 4.11 -25.40 -1.15
N TYR A 222 4.47 -24.42 -0.32
CA TYR A 222 3.50 -23.56 0.33
C TYR A 222 2.78 -22.72 -0.71
N GLN A 223 1.45 -22.80 -0.66
CA GLN A 223 0.55 -22.16 -1.61
C GLN A 223 0.86 -20.68 -1.84
N GLU A 224 1.11 -19.91 -0.78
CA GLU A 224 1.39 -18.48 -0.85
C GLU A 224 2.73 -18.19 -1.55
N LEU A 225 3.80 -18.89 -1.17
CA LEU A 225 5.12 -18.74 -1.81
C LEU A 225 5.10 -19.21 -3.26
N ALA A 226 4.34 -20.27 -3.56
CA ALA A 226 4.10 -20.75 -4.91
C ALA A 226 3.37 -19.71 -5.76
N ASP A 227 2.38 -19.02 -5.19
CA ASP A 227 1.66 -17.93 -5.85
C ASP A 227 2.59 -16.74 -6.14
N MET A 228 3.43 -16.34 -5.17
CA MET A 228 4.45 -15.29 -5.38
C MET A 228 5.42 -15.66 -6.51
N ALA A 229 5.91 -16.90 -6.56
CA ALA A 229 6.74 -17.39 -7.65
C ALA A 229 5.99 -17.32 -9.00
N CYS A 230 4.72 -17.74 -9.04
CA CYS A 230 3.89 -17.66 -10.25
C CYS A 230 3.69 -16.21 -10.72
N GLU A 231 3.57 -15.25 -9.80
CA GLU A 231 3.48 -13.83 -10.11
C GLU A 231 4.76 -13.31 -10.77
N ARG A 232 5.94 -13.64 -10.22
CA ARG A 232 7.23 -13.24 -10.81
C ARG A 232 7.47 -13.87 -12.18
N ILE A 233 7.10 -15.14 -12.33
CA ILE A 233 7.19 -15.83 -13.61
C ILE A 233 6.26 -15.18 -14.64
N THR A 234 5.02 -14.89 -14.26
CA THR A 234 4.04 -14.25 -15.16
C THR A 234 4.48 -12.84 -15.55
N ALA A 235 5.02 -12.05 -14.61
CA ALA A 235 5.59 -10.74 -14.90
C ALA A 235 6.71 -10.83 -15.94
N GLY A 236 7.64 -11.80 -15.82
CA GLY A 236 8.70 -12.01 -16.80
C GLY A 236 8.21 -12.47 -18.18
N ILE A 237 7.11 -13.26 -18.23
CA ILE A 237 6.47 -13.61 -19.50
C ILE A 237 5.88 -12.34 -20.14
N ASN A 238 5.09 -11.58 -19.39
CA ASN A 238 4.46 -10.34 -19.86
C ASN A 238 5.49 -9.33 -20.34
N ARG A 239 6.61 -9.16 -19.63
CA ARG A 239 7.72 -8.31 -20.05
C ARG A 239 8.22 -8.65 -21.44
N SER A 240 8.51 -9.93 -21.71
CA SER A 240 8.95 -10.37 -23.04
C SER A 240 7.87 -10.24 -24.14
N MET A 241 6.61 -10.05 -23.76
CA MET A 241 5.48 -9.83 -24.69
C MET A 241 5.26 -8.35 -25.01
N ILE A 242 5.65 -7.43 -24.11
CA ILE A 242 5.61 -5.98 -24.35
C ILE A 242 6.44 -5.67 -25.59
N ASP A 243 7.67 -6.18 -25.65
CA ASP A 243 8.58 -5.99 -26.79
C ASP A 243 8.06 -6.62 -28.08
N LYS A 244 7.26 -7.69 -27.98
CA LYS A 244 6.65 -8.40 -29.11
C LYS A 244 5.29 -7.85 -29.53
N LYS A 245 4.88 -6.68 -29.04
CA LYS A 245 3.63 -5.98 -29.40
C LYS A 245 2.35 -6.81 -29.19
N LYS A 246 2.32 -7.75 -28.23
CA LYS A 246 1.12 -8.47 -27.78
C LYS A 246 0.75 -7.99 -26.36
N PRO A 247 0.12 -6.81 -26.20
CA PRO A 247 0.16 -6.09 -24.93
C PRO A 247 -1.00 -6.44 -24.01
N VAL A 248 -0.80 -6.20 -22.72
CA VAL A 248 -1.86 -6.16 -21.71
C VAL A 248 -2.93 -5.13 -22.12
N ARG A 249 -4.22 -5.44 -21.92
CA ARG A 249 -5.34 -4.51 -22.12
C ARG A 249 -5.89 -4.05 -20.77
N ALA A 250 -5.83 -2.76 -20.50
CA ALA A 250 -6.46 -2.19 -19.30
C ALA A 250 -7.99 -2.21 -19.42
N ILE A 251 -8.65 -2.62 -18.34
CA ILE A 251 -10.09 -2.49 -18.13
C ILE A 251 -10.29 -1.22 -17.29
N LEU A 252 -10.95 -0.22 -17.87
CA LEU A 252 -11.28 1.02 -17.18
C LEU A 252 -12.54 0.86 -16.33
N ASP A 253 -12.70 1.76 -15.37
CA ASP A 253 -13.98 1.95 -14.69
C ASP A 253 -15.09 2.27 -15.71
N PRO A 254 -16.20 1.51 -15.74
CA PRO A 254 -17.24 1.66 -16.75
C PRO A 254 -18.05 2.96 -16.60
N TYR A 255 -18.10 3.55 -15.40
CA TYR A 255 -18.90 4.75 -15.12
C TYR A 255 -18.02 6.00 -15.07
N ASN A 256 -16.85 5.90 -14.43
CA ASN A 256 -15.91 7.00 -14.23
C ASN A 256 -14.51 6.65 -14.77
N PRO A 257 -14.33 6.47 -16.09
CA PRO A 257 -13.06 6.00 -16.67
C PRO A 257 -11.90 7.00 -16.54
N VAL A 258 -12.18 8.24 -16.16
CA VAL A 258 -11.20 9.33 -16.04
C VAL A 258 -11.34 9.99 -14.67
N GLY A 259 -10.25 9.99 -13.90
CA GLY A 259 -10.09 10.81 -12.70
C GLY A 259 -9.46 12.15 -13.04
N SER A 260 -9.61 13.12 -12.14
CA SER A 260 -9.01 14.44 -12.29
C SER A 260 -8.76 15.10 -10.95
N THR A 261 -7.68 15.88 -10.90
CA THR A 261 -7.31 16.74 -9.76
C THR A 261 -8.37 17.78 -9.41
N ILE A 262 -9.25 18.16 -10.33
CA ILE A 262 -10.41 19.06 -10.09
C ILE A 262 -11.27 18.65 -8.89
N HIS A 263 -11.41 17.35 -8.64
CA HIS A 263 -12.31 16.82 -7.63
C HIS A 263 -11.69 16.78 -6.23
N VAL A 264 -10.41 17.14 -6.09
CA VAL A 264 -9.74 17.18 -4.79
C VAL A 264 -10.31 18.32 -3.96
N ASN A 265 -10.98 17.97 -2.87
CA ASN A 265 -11.57 18.89 -1.90
C ASN A 265 -11.81 18.16 -0.57
N PHE A 266 -10.96 18.39 0.42
CA PHE A 266 -11.12 17.80 1.74
C PHE A 266 -10.45 18.64 2.84
N LYS A 267 -10.86 18.43 4.09
CA LYS A 267 -10.23 19.05 5.26
C LYS A 267 -9.40 18.01 6.01
N THR A 268 -8.24 18.42 6.50
CA THR A 268 -7.37 17.58 7.35
C THR A 268 -6.93 18.33 8.59
N SER A 269 -6.76 17.60 9.69
CA SER A 269 -6.17 18.07 10.94
C SER A 269 -4.64 17.88 10.99
N LYS A 270 -4.02 17.32 9.94
CA LYS A 270 -2.55 17.29 9.80
C LYS A 270 -2.06 18.70 9.48
N THR A 271 -1.77 19.49 10.51
CA THR A 271 -1.44 20.91 10.37
C THR A 271 -0.02 21.30 10.74
N SER A 272 0.77 20.39 11.33
CA SER A 272 2.19 20.67 11.55
C SER A 272 2.90 20.91 10.22
N LYS A 273 3.85 21.86 10.21
CA LYS A 273 4.63 22.24 9.02
C LYS A 273 5.45 21.07 8.48
N THR A 274 5.76 20.09 9.32
CA THR A 274 6.48 18.87 8.92
C THR A 274 5.61 17.91 8.10
N ASN A 275 4.28 17.98 8.22
CA ASN A 275 3.34 17.06 7.61
C ASN A 275 2.60 17.66 6.38
N ARG A 276 3.00 18.85 5.91
CA ARG A 276 2.38 19.49 4.75
C ARG A 276 3.36 20.36 3.95
N TRP A 277 3.16 20.40 2.64
CA TRP A 277 3.92 21.24 1.70
C TRP A 277 2.98 22.21 1.00
N GLU A 278 3.26 23.52 1.09
CA GLU A 278 2.55 24.54 0.33
C GLU A 278 3.05 24.51 -1.11
N THR A 279 2.16 24.24 -2.06
CA THR A 279 2.59 24.04 -3.45
C THR A 279 2.81 25.37 -4.18
N ASP A 280 3.82 25.40 -5.03
CA ASP A 280 4.02 26.48 -5.99
C ASP A 280 2.82 26.56 -6.94
N SER A 281 2.16 27.73 -6.96
CA SER A 281 0.98 27.98 -7.78
C SER A 281 1.20 27.83 -9.27
N ARG A 282 2.46 27.79 -9.72
CA ARG A 282 2.86 27.60 -11.12
C ARG A 282 3.04 26.12 -11.48
N LYS A 283 3.10 25.22 -10.49
CA LYS A 283 3.49 23.81 -10.66
C LYS A 283 2.49 22.82 -10.09
N SER A 284 1.51 23.23 -9.28
CA SER A 284 0.46 22.32 -8.82
C SER A 284 -0.93 22.95 -8.82
N HIS A 285 -1.91 22.20 -9.32
CA HIS A 285 -3.34 22.54 -9.25
C HIS A 285 -3.88 22.54 -7.81
N ILE A 286 -3.29 21.71 -6.93
CA ILE A 286 -3.73 21.54 -5.53
C ILE A 286 -2.91 22.46 -4.64
N ASN A 287 -3.54 23.20 -3.73
CA ASN A 287 -2.87 24.19 -2.87
C ASN A 287 -1.91 23.59 -1.82
N TRP A 288 -2.18 22.37 -1.33
CA TRP A 288 -1.39 21.70 -0.31
C TRP A 288 -1.15 20.23 -0.66
N VAL A 289 0.07 19.77 -0.44
CA VAL A 289 0.41 18.33 -0.42
C VAL A 289 0.54 17.91 1.05
N ILE A 290 -0.15 16.83 1.43
CA ILE A 290 -0.03 16.24 2.77
C ILE A 290 1.09 15.22 2.73
N LEU A 291 2.08 15.37 3.60
CA LEU A 291 3.28 14.55 3.64
C LEU A 291 3.10 13.40 4.65
N ASP A 292 3.58 12.23 4.27
CA ASP A 292 3.69 11.04 5.12
C ASP A 292 5.16 10.70 5.41
N SER A 293 6.11 11.35 4.73
CA SER A 293 7.54 11.29 5.05
C SER A 293 8.31 12.51 4.53
N ASP A 294 9.51 12.76 5.10
CA ASP A 294 10.42 13.81 4.63
C ASP A 294 10.89 13.61 3.19
N TRP A 295 10.88 12.37 2.69
CA TRP A 295 11.30 12.05 1.33
C TRP A 295 10.34 12.63 0.29
N GLU A 296 9.04 12.67 0.62
CA GLU A 296 8.03 13.29 -0.24
C GLU A 296 8.17 14.82 -0.27
N ALA A 297 8.60 15.41 0.86
CA ALA A 297 8.89 16.84 0.94
C ALA A 297 10.05 17.20 0.00
N GLU A 298 11.12 16.39 0.05
CA GLU A 298 12.26 16.54 -0.84
C GLU A 298 11.87 16.37 -2.31
N PHE A 299 10.99 15.41 -2.62
CA PHE A 299 10.49 15.27 -3.98
C PHE A 299 9.65 16.47 -4.45
N CYS A 300 8.82 17.06 -3.58
CA CYS A 300 8.09 18.29 -3.91
C CYS A 300 9.05 19.42 -4.29
N ARG A 301 10.12 19.62 -3.49
CA ARG A 301 11.18 20.59 -3.79
C ARG A 301 11.81 20.33 -5.17
N VAL A 302 12.17 19.08 -5.46
CA VAL A 302 12.79 18.68 -6.72
C VAL A 302 11.83 18.93 -7.90
N ALA A 303 10.58 18.49 -7.80
CA ALA A 303 9.58 18.64 -8.86
C ALA A 303 9.30 20.11 -9.18
N GLU A 304 9.14 20.96 -8.18
CA GLU A 304 8.90 22.41 -8.36
C GLU A 304 10.10 23.13 -8.99
N SER A 305 11.32 22.72 -8.62
CA SER A 305 12.56 23.32 -9.13
C SER A 305 12.92 22.89 -10.56
N HIS A 306 12.37 21.77 -11.04
CA HIS A 306 12.76 21.22 -12.34
C HIS A 306 12.09 21.97 -13.51
N PRO A 307 12.88 22.43 -14.51
CA PRO A 307 12.35 23.26 -15.59
C PRO A 307 11.37 22.52 -16.50
N LEU A 308 11.58 21.21 -16.73
CA LEU A 308 10.71 20.39 -17.59
C LEU A 308 9.40 19.96 -16.93
N VAL A 309 9.23 20.19 -15.61
CA VAL A 309 7.97 19.84 -14.93
C VAL A 309 6.94 20.91 -15.24
N ILE A 310 5.80 20.51 -15.81
CA ILE A 310 4.67 21.40 -16.08
C ILE A 310 3.76 21.45 -14.87
N SER A 311 3.35 20.27 -14.37
CA SER A 311 2.57 20.18 -13.15
C SER A 311 2.86 18.89 -12.38
N TYR A 312 2.58 18.87 -11.09
CA TYR A 312 2.65 17.68 -10.27
C TYR A 312 1.53 17.64 -9.22
N VAL A 313 1.21 16.44 -8.77
CA VAL A 313 0.23 16.21 -7.70
C VAL A 313 0.58 14.96 -6.90
N LYS A 314 0.44 15.03 -5.57
CA LYS A 314 0.43 13.84 -4.72
C LYS A 314 -0.90 13.13 -4.88
N ASN A 315 -0.88 11.82 -5.04
CA ASN A 315 -2.06 10.97 -5.11
C ASN A 315 -2.68 10.75 -3.72
N HIS A 316 -3.10 11.84 -3.08
CA HIS A 316 -3.78 11.83 -1.80
C HIS A 316 -5.24 12.22 -2.01
N ASN A 317 -6.15 11.29 -1.74
CA ASN A 317 -7.58 11.45 -2.00
C ASN A 317 -7.92 11.79 -3.46
N LEU A 318 -7.07 11.33 -4.39
CA LEU A 318 -7.18 11.58 -5.83
C LEU A 318 -7.86 10.39 -6.56
N GLY A 319 -7.64 9.17 -6.08
CA GLY A 319 -8.28 7.95 -6.61
C GLY A 319 -7.56 7.34 -7.81
N LEU A 320 -6.26 7.62 -8.00
CA LEU A 320 -5.41 6.85 -8.89
C LEU A 320 -5.02 5.55 -8.18
N GLU A 321 -5.55 4.45 -8.67
CA GLU A 321 -5.42 3.12 -8.07
C GLU A 321 -4.90 2.13 -9.10
N VAL A 322 -4.04 1.22 -8.65
CA VAL A 322 -3.38 0.19 -9.47
C VAL A 322 -3.74 -1.17 -8.87
N PRO A 323 -4.67 -1.91 -9.48
CA PRO A 323 -5.03 -3.23 -8.99
C PRO A 323 -3.88 -4.21 -9.24
N TYR A 324 -3.52 -5.01 -8.24
CA TYR A 324 -2.49 -6.03 -8.37
C TYR A 324 -2.82 -7.27 -7.53
N THR A 325 -2.14 -8.38 -7.82
CA THR A 325 -2.24 -9.59 -7.00
C THR A 325 -0.98 -9.71 -6.15
N TYR A 326 -1.15 -10.07 -4.88
CA TYR A 326 -0.07 -10.40 -3.96
C TYR A 326 -0.38 -11.72 -3.28
N GLY A 327 0.38 -12.77 -3.61
CA GLY A 327 0.06 -14.12 -3.17
C GLY A 327 -1.30 -14.56 -3.72
N SER A 328 -2.25 -14.89 -2.85
CA SER A 328 -3.60 -15.35 -3.25
C SER A 328 -4.65 -14.24 -3.32
N GLY A 329 -4.34 -13.02 -2.88
CA GLY A 329 -5.31 -11.92 -2.73
C GLY A 329 -5.13 -10.80 -3.74
N MET A 330 -6.26 -10.18 -4.13
CA MET A 330 -6.26 -8.90 -4.84
C MET A 330 -5.97 -7.77 -3.86
N ARG A 331 -5.11 -6.84 -4.25
CA ARG A 331 -4.76 -5.64 -3.50
C ARG A 331 -4.77 -4.42 -4.43
N THR A 332 -4.83 -3.24 -3.81
CA THR A 332 -4.76 -1.97 -4.52
C THR A 332 -3.48 -1.26 -4.11
N TYR A 333 -2.69 -0.89 -5.09
CA TYR A 333 -1.51 -0.04 -4.93
C TYR A 333 -1.90 1.40 -5.28
N ILE A 334 -1.51 2.33 -4.41
CA ILE A 334 -1.71 3.77 -4.58
C ILE A 334 -0.31 4.36 -4.75
N PRO A 335 0.11 4.76 -5.97
CA PRO A 335 1.40 5.40 -6.19
C PRO A 335 1.44 6.79 -5.54
N ASP A 336 2.63 7.30 -5.21
CA ASP A 336 2.75 8.54 -4.46
C ASP A 336 2.41 9.80 -5.27
N PHE A 337 2.96 9.96 -6.48
CA PHE A 337 2.82 11.19 -7.27
C PHE A 337 2.51 10.94 -8.75
N ILE A 338 1.87 11.93 -9.37
CA ILE A 338 1.84 12.08 -10.83
C ILE A 338 2.57 13.39 -11.16
N VAL A 339 3.49 13.32 -12.12
CA VAL A 339 4.22 14.48 -12.64
C VAL A 339 4.02 14.57 -14.15
N GLN A 340 3.54 15.70 -14.62
CA GLN A 340 3.45 16.00 -16.03
C GLN A 340 4.71 16.75 -16.47
N THR A 341 5.38 16.24 -17.50
CA THR A 341 6.67 16.76 -17.96
C THR A 341 6.67 17.02 -19.47
N ASP A 342 7.39 18.05 -19.87
CA ASP A 342 7.70 18.36 -21.25
C ASP A 342 9.09 17.82 -21.59
N ASP A 343 9.14 16.69 -22.28
CA ASP A 343 10.36 16.04 -22.76
C ASP A 343 10.67 16.41 -24.23
N GLY A 344 10.03 17.46 -24.78
CA GLY A 344 10.22 17.92 -26.15
C GLY A 344 9.45 17.14 -27.23
N ASN A 345 8.64 16.16 -26.85
CA ASN A 345 7.70 15.51 -27.77
C ASN A 345 6.39 16.32 -27.92
N GLU A 346 5.58 15.98 -28.93
CA GLU A 346 4.31 16.66 -29.22
C GLU A 346 3.31 16.60 -28.05
N ASP A 347 3.21 15.45 -27.38
CA ASP A 347 2.36 15.25 -26.20
C ASP A 347 3.20 15.23 -24.92
N LEU A 348 2.67 15.77 -23.82
CA LEU A 348 3.32 15.71 -22.50
C LEU A 348 3.44 14.27 -21.97
N LEU A 349 4.50 14.01 -21.21
CA LEU A 349 4.72 12.75 -20.51
C LEU A 349 4.15 12.81 -19.09
N ASN A 350 3.25 11.88 -18.76
CA ASN A 350 2.75 11.68 -17.40
C ASN A 350 3.60 10.61 -16.70
N LEU A 351 4.42 11.03 -15.75
CA LEU A 351 5.27 10.17 -14.96
C LEU A 351 4.59 9.83 -13.64
N ILE A 352 4.32 8.55 -13.40
CA ILE A 352 3.95 8.07 -12.07
C ILE A 352 5.24 7.90 -11.28
N VAL A 353 5.27 8.47 -10.08
CA VAL A 353 6.44 8.42 -9.20
C VAL A 353 6.09 7.70 -7.90
N GLU A 354 6.95 6.77 -7.51
CA GLU A 354 6.96 6.11 -6.21
C GLU A 354 8.25 6.46 -5.46
N ILE A 355 8.12 6.79 -4.17
CA ILE A 355 9.23 7.12 -3.28
C ILE A 355 9.30 6.08 -2.18
N LYS A 356 10.39 5.30 -2.14
CA LYS A 356 10.53 4.16 -1.21
C LYS A 356 11.92 4.09 -0.59
N GLY A 357 12.01 4.28 0.71
CA GLY A 357 13.28 4.08 1.42
C GLY A 357 13.65 2.62 1.66
N PHE A 358 12.67 1.75 1.95
CA PHE A 358 12.91 0.31 2.12
C PHE A 358 12.24 -0.49 1.01
N ARG A 359 13.00 -1.38 0.38
CA ARG A 359 12.59 -2.16 -0.80
C ARG A 359 12.40 -3.64 -0.45
N GLY A 360 11.22 -3.98 0.06
CA GLY A 360 10.80 -5.35 0.34
C GLY A 360 10.21 -6.09 -0.88
N GLU A 361 9.72 -7.31 -0.66
CA GLU A 361 9.06 -8.11 -1.72
C GLU A 361 7.74 -7.48 -2.20
N ASP A 362 7.05 -6.72 -1.35
CA ASP A 362 5.84 -5.98 -1.73
C ASP A 362 6.14 -4.84 -2.72
N ALA A 363 7.27 -4.15 -2.54
CA ALA A 363 7.72 -3.07 -3.43
C ALA A 363 7.98 -3.60 -4.86
N LYS A 364 8.68 -4.75 -4.98
CA LYS A 364 8.92 -5.41 -6.27
C LYS A 364 7.62 -5.75 -6.99
N VAL A 365 6.60 -6.22 -6.27
CA VAL A 365 5.30 -6.58 -6.86
C VAL A 365 4.55 -5.33 -7.34
N LYS A 366 4.55 -4.24 -6.54
CA LYS A 366 3.92 -2.96 -6.93
C LYS A 366 4.56 -2.38 -8.19
N LYS A 367 5.89 -2.34 -8.24
CA LYS A 367 6.64 -1.93 -9.43
C LYS A 367 6.31 -2.79 -10.65
N SER A 368 6.32 -4.11 -10.48
CA SER A 368 5.95 -5.04 -11.56
C SER A 368 4.52 -4.84 -12.05
N ALA A 369 3.57 -4.53 -11.16
CA ALA A 369 2.19 -4.22 -11.56
C ALA A 369 2.14 -2.95 -12.42
N MET A 370 2.93 -1.95 -12.09
CA MET A 370 3.03 -0.71 -12.87
C MET A 370 3.68 -0.95 -14.24
N GLU A 371 4.90 -1.48 -14.26
CA GLU A 371 5.72 -1.63 -15.46
C GLU A 371 5.16 -2.66 -16.45
N ASN A 372 4.63 -3.78 -15.96
CA ASN A 372 4.23 -4.88 -16.83
C ASN A 372 2.73 -4.88 -17.18
N TYR A 373 1.90 -4.11 -16.47
CA TYR A 373 0.44 -4.12 -16.67
C TYR A 373 -0.15 -2.73 -16.84
N TRP A 374 0.01 -1.84 -15.87
CA TRP A 374 -0.66 -0.54 -15.88
C TRP A 374 -0.15 0.36 -17.00
N ILE A 375 1.17 0.60 -17.06
CA ILE A 375 1.78 1.48 -18.08
C ILE A 375 1.54 0.95 -19.50
N PRO A 376 1.84 -0.32 -19.84
CA PRO A 376 1.57 -0.86 -21.17
C PRO A 376 0.07 -0.84 -21.50
N GLY A 377 -0.78 -1.19 -20.53
CA GLY A 377 -2.22 -1.26 -20.69
C GLY A 377 -2.85 0.10 -20.98
N VAL A 378 -2.44 1.14 -20.25
CA VAL A 378 -2.91 2.52 -20.44
C VAL A 378 -2.37 3.11 -21.75
N ASN A 379 -1.08 2.96 -22.04
CA ASN A 379 -0.49 3.47 -23.27
C ASN A 379 -1.10 2.82 -24.53
N ARG A 380 -1.51 1.54 -24.45
CA ARG A 380 -2.22 0.85 -25.55
C ARG A 380 -3.55 1.52 -25.90
N LEU A 381 -4.22 2.17 -24.95
CA LEU A 381 -5.51 2.84 -25.19
C LEU A 381 -5.37 4.09 -26.08
N LYS A 382 -4.16 4.68 -26.17
CA LYS A 382 -3.86 5.89 -26.96
C LYS A 382 -4.79 7.09 -26.71
N LYS A 383 -5.47 7.12 -25.57
CA LYS A 383 -6.46 8.15 -25.20
C LYS A 383 -5.99 9.07 -24.07
N TYR A 384 -5.02 8.63 -23.28
CA TYR A 384 -4.63 9.27 -22.02
C TYR A 384 -3.25 9.92 -22.08
N GLY A 385 -2.72 10.19 -23.28
CA GLY A 385 -1.34 10.64 -23.46
C GLY A 385 -0.33 9.54 -23.18
N ARG A 386 0.93 9.93 -22.99
CA ARG A 386 2.04 9.01 -22.69
C ARG A 386 2.20 8.87 -21.19
N TRP A 387 2.41 7.63 -20.73
CA TRP A 387 2.65 7.31 -19.33
C TRP A 387 3.97 6.57 -19.15
N ALA A 388 4.71 6.93 -18.11
CA ALA A 388 5.91 6.22 -17.66
C ALA A 388 5.89 6.07 -16.12
N PHE A 389 6.81 5.25 -15.60
CA PHE A 389 6.96 5.01 -14.17
C PHE A 389 8.41 5.26 -13.74
N ALA A 390 8.59 5.88 -12.58
CA ALA A 390 9.87 6.01 -11.91
C ALA A 390 9.74 5.68 -10.42
N GLU A 391 10.73 4.95 -9.89
CA GLU A 391 10.86 4.59 -8.48
C GLU A 391 12.16 5.21 -7.97
N PHE A 392 12.10 5.99 -6.88
CA PHE A 392 13.26 6.60 -6.25
C PHE A 392 13.51 5.97 -4.88
N THR A 393 14.77 5.56 -4.64
CA THR A 393 15.15 4.77 -3.44
C THR A 393 16.21 5.40 -2.55
N GLY A 394 16.78 6.55 -2.94
CA GLY A 394 17.72 7.30 -2.12
C GLY A 394 17.34 8.77 -2.05
N VAL A 395 17.05 9.29 -0.85
CA VAL A 395 16.61 10.70 -0.64
C VAL A 395 17.57 11.71 -1.24
N TYR A 396 18.86 11.51 -1.00
CA TYR A 396 19.91 12.42 -1.45
C TYR A 396 20.15 12.35 -2.96
N ASP A 397 19.70 11.26 -3.60
CA ASP A 397 19.89 11.00 -5.02
C ASP A 397 18.65 11.36 -5.85
N ILE A 398 17.49 11.64 -5.22
CA ILE A 398 16.21 11.95 -5.90
C ILE A 398 16.43 13.01 -6.99
N GLU A 399 17.11 14.12 -6.70
CA GLU A 399 17.30 15.19 -7.68
C GLU A 399 18.12 14.75 -8.90
N ALA A 400 19.20 13.99 -8.68
CA ALA A 400 20.07 13.52 -9.74
C ALA A 400 19.40 12.42 -10.57
N GLU A 401 18.73 11.47 -9.92
CA GLU A 401 17.98 10.40 -10.56
C GLU A 401 16.80 10.95 -11.35
N PHE A 402 16.03 11.89 -10.79
CA PHE A 402 14.89 12.51 -11.47
C PHE A 402 15.34 13.27 -12.73
N LYS A 403 16.43 14.05 -12.66
CA LYS A 403 17.03 14.70 -13.84
C LYS A 403 17.46 13.71 -14.91
N LYS A 404 17.99 12.55 -14.51
CA LYS A 404 18.39 11.49 -15.45
C LYS A 404 17.17 10.85 -16.12
N THR A 405 16.11 10.60 -15.37
CA THR A 405 14.85 10.04 -15.88
C THR A 405 14.21 10.93 -16.95
N LEU A 406 14.32 12.25 -16.82
CA LEU A 406 13.75 13.21 -17.78
C LEU A 406 14.67 13.56 -18.95
N LYS A 407 15.94 13.13 -18.93
CA LYS A 407 16.86 13.23 -20.07
C LYS A 407 16.75 11.93 -20.90
N VAL A 408 15.72 11.86 -21.74
CA VAL A 408 15.61 10.84 -22.80
C VAL A 408 16.15 11.40 -24.11
#